data_AF-A0A2B4SPK2-F1
#
_entry.id   AF-A0A2B4SPK2-F1
#
_cell.length_a   1.000
_cell.length_b   1.000
_cell.length_c   1.000
_cell.angle_alpha   90.00
_cell.angle_beta   90.00
_cell.angle_gamma   90.00
#
_symmetry.space_group_name_H-M   'P 1'
#
loop_
_entity.id
_entity.type
_entity.pdbx_description
1 polymer ?
#
loop_
_entity_poly.entity_id
_entity_poly.type
_entity_poly.pdbx_seq_one_letter_code
_entity_poly.pdbx_strand_id
1 'polypeptide(L)'
;MSRSVTMYRYMRSVKKNKFSKHGALKSAKATLNDINQKQSMHKRSSFGLFALLPREMRFRIFGFTPLSDLGQLSLTSRLLTDEVVNYIHSKDALLAIVPNIQFKSERESSQIFISVKTGYCWNHFKDLGTLLKRATCLFSTKERLKEVGIVLDKLKDTHSKICTTLGSDTAYSCYGKFLHSFVAGWEDDEKFKAYLAIKGTVDWNSLQSCPTYFGVEDAELMELADALKILHVYCDSKDWNEDDFISVFEELTGTPSDWCWENIAKLLKLCGESVCFEVLGNKAMNGRVHELSYLGYYLGQVLGQDDIIYGKENGIQCFSNTMRQILAVMPSSRDQAALTSSLFNVWEDNILSLGEGLQEDLDATTPEEQEQVFAASIHSLAKIAAIFVKELSDVLIEHHAGLFDKMGAGKCFNIYVHKHLSTNNILCKHQHRFRSRLSCETQLVSAIHEWASILNIKGQADVIQLDLSKAYDKVSHPKLLHKLSQYGIQGQTLLWIKGFLSNRSQSVSVNGVHSTPCKVISGVPQGSVLGPTLFLMYINDIVGDIKSNIRHHYVPTPLGTDRWYRLRIILSFNKTLTD
;
A
#
# COMPACT_ATOMS: atom_id res chain seq x y z
N MET A 1 -45.09 17.87 -42.67
CA MET A 1 -46.55 18.01 -42.96
C MET A 1 -47.19 16.68 -43.44
N SER A 2 -47.03 15.53 -42.75
CA SER A 2 -47.76 14.30 -43.12
C SER A 2 -48.17 13.37 -41.96
N ARG A 3 -48.26 13.87 -40.72
CA ARG A 3 -48.79 13.09 -39.58
C ARG A 3 -50.09 13.64 -38.96
N SER A 4 -50.56 14.82 -39.38
CA SER A 4 -51.80 15.43 -38.88
C SER A 4 -53.07 14.95 -39.59
N VAL A 5 -52.98 14.42 -40.82
CA VAL A 5 -54.16 13.95 -41.59
C VAL A 5 -54.64 12.56 -41.15
N THR A 6 -53.75 11.71 -40.66
CA THR A 6 -54.09 10.34 -40.21
C THR A 6 -54.80 10.34 -38.85
N MET A 7 -54.41 11.25 -37.94
CA MET A 7 -55.05 11.41 -36.62
C MET A 7 -56.49 11.94 -36.74
N TYR A 8 -56.75 12.88 -37.67
CA TYR A 8 -58.08 13.44 -37.90
C TYR A 8 -59.08 12.43 -38.50
N ARG A 9 -58.60 11.50 -39.35
CA ARG A 9 -59.41 10.40 -39.89
C ARG A 9 -59.74 9.33 -38.84
N TYR A 10 -58.80 9.02 -37.93
CA TYR A 10 -59.03 8.08 -36.83
C TYR A 10 -60.03 8.62 -35.80
N MET A 11 -59.93 9.89 -35.41
CA MET A 11 -60.87 10.50 -34.46
C MET A 11 -62.30 10.64 -35.01
N ARG A 12 -62.47 10.77 -36.33
CA ARG A 12 -63.80 10.80 -36.98
C ARG A 12 -64.44 9.41 -37.08
N SER A 13 -63.62 8.35 -37.18
CA SER A 13 -64.07 6.95 -37.10
C SER A 13 -64.58 6.59 -35.69
N VAL A 14 -63.87 7.04 -34.65
CA VAL A 14 -64.26 6.76 -33.25
C VAL A 14 -65.53 7.51 -32.82
N LYS A 15 -65.85 8.67 -33.41
CA LYS A 15 -67.11 9.38 -33.14
C LYS A 15 -68.35 8.75 -33.81
N LYS A 16 -68.21 7.98 -34.89
CA LYS A 16 -69.35 7.29 -35.56
C LYS A 16 -69.78 5.98 -34.87
N ASN A 17 -68.93 5.36 -34.05
CA ASN A 17 -69.24 4.11 -33.33
C ASN A 17 -69.84 4.31 -31.92
N LYS A 18 -70.25 5.54 -31.56
CA LYS A 18 -70.86 5.82 -30.25
C LYS A 18 -72.38 5.56 -30.15
N PHE A 19 -73.04 5.06 -31.20
CA PHE A 19 -74.50 4.81 -31.18
C PHE A 19 -74.96 3.33 -31.15
N SER A 20 -74.07 2.37 -30.84
CA SER A 20 -74.44 0.94 -30.72
C SER A 20 -74.10 0.31 -29.34
N LYS A 21 -74.09 1.11 -28.27
CA LYS A 21 -73.62 0.70 -26.92
C LYS A 21 -74.69 0.22 -25.93
N HIS A 22 -75.90 -0.15 -26.37
CA HIS A 22 -76.92 -0.72 -25.46
C HIS A 22 -77.25 -2.21 -25.68
N GLY A 23 -76.90 -2.80 -26.83
CA GLY A 23 -77.06 -4.25 -27.05
C GLY A 23 -75.88 -5.10 -26.53
N ALA A 24 -74.64 -4.64 -26.73
CA ALA A 24 -73.45 -5.41 -26.41
C ALA A 24 -73.15 -5.54 -24.89
N LEU A 25 -73.60 -4.58 -24.08
CA LEU A 25 -73.38 -4.62 -22.62
C LEU A 25 -74.31 -5.60 -21.88
N LYS A 26 -75.47 -5.92 -22.45
CA LYS A 26 -76.37 -6.97 -21.91
C LYS A 26 -75.90 -8.37 -22.29
N SER A 27 -75.39 -8.54 -23.52
CA SER A 27 -74.76 -9.80 -23.95
C SER A 27 -73.52 -10.12 -23.12
N ALA A 28 -72.61 -9.17 -22.89
CA ALA A 28 -71.39 -9.41 -22.11
C ALA A 28 -71.66 -9.69 -20.61
N LYS A 29 -72.73 -9.11 -20.02
CA LYS A 29 -73.14 -9.42 -18.63
C LYS A 29 -73.79 -10.81 -18.51
N ALA A 30 -74.50 -11.27 -19.53
CA ALA A 30 -75.04 -12.64 -19.55
C ALA A 30 -73.90 -13.67 -19.67
N THR A 31 -72.90 -13.42 -20.52
CA THR A 31 -71.74 -14.32 -20.67
C THR A 31 -70.86 -14.36 -19.41
N LEU A 32 -70.71 -13.25 -18.67
CA LEU A 32 -69.94 -13.23 -17.42
C LEU A 32 -70.62 -14.01 -16.29
N ASN A 33 -71.96 -14.00 -16.23
CA ASN A 33 -72.71 -14.75 -15.23
C ASN A 33 -72.76 -16.26 -15.55
N ASP A 34 -72.79 -16.65 -16.83
CA ASP A 34 -72.68 -18.05 -17.25
C ASP A 34 -71.28 -18.64 -16.99
N ILE A 35 -70.23 -17.82 -17.06
CA ILE A 35 -68.85 -18.24 -16.67
C ILE A 35 -68.75 -18.42 -15.15
N ASN A 36 -69.42 -17.58 -14.36
CA ASN A 36 -69.37 -17.64 -12.90
C ASN A 36 -70.16 -18.82 -12.29
N GLN A 37 -71.18 -19.35 -12.96
CA GLN A 37 -71.93 -20.50 -12.42
C GLN A 37 -71.39 -21.89 -12.83
N LYS A 38 -70.50 -21.98 -13.84
CA LYS A 38 -69.91 -23.27 -14.28
C LYS A 38 -68.46 -23.51 -13.86
N GLN A 39 -67.82 -22.59 -13.13
CA GLN A 39 -66.44 -22.75 -12.63
C GLN A 39 -66.32 -22.77 -11.10
N SER A 40 -67.22 -23.46 -10.41
CA SER A 40 -66.89 -23.99 -9.08
C SER A 40 -66.01 -25.23 -9.25
N MET A 41 -64.76 -25.15 -8.77
CA MET A 41 -63.71 -26.20 -8.78
C MET A 41 -62.83 -26.36 -10.03
N HIS A 42 -62.15 -25.29 -10.45
CA HIS A 42 -60.77 -25.46 -10.92
C HIS A 42 -59.85 -24.59 -10.07
N LYS A 43 -58.84 -25.22 -9.45
CA LYS A 43 -57.73 -24.56 -8.74
C LYS A 43 -57.28 -23.35 -9.57
N ARG A 44 -57.51 -22.13 -9.08
CA ARG A 44 -56.87 -20.93 -9.67
C ARG A 44 -55.37 -21.21 -9.64
N SER A 45 -54.74 -21.31 -10.81
CA SER A 45 -53.29 -21.48 -10.87
C SER A 45 -52.63 -20.32 -10.13
N SER A 46 -51.44 -20.54 -9.56
CA SER A 46 -50.61 -19.47 -8.98
C SER A 46 -50.18 -18.40 -10.01
N PHE A 47 -50.57 -18.61 -11.27
CA PHE A 47 -50.38 -17.71 -12.41
C PHE A 47 -51.63 -16.85 -12.70
N GLY A 48 -52.74 -17.08 -12.00
CA GLY A 48 -53.98 -16.30 -12.13
C GLY A 48 -54.55 -16.28 -13.55
N LEU A 49 -55.08 -15.12 -13.97
CA LEU A 49 -55.65 -14.93 -15.31
C LEU A 49 -54.59 -14.97 -16.43
N PHE A 50 -53.29 -14.82 -16.11
CA PHE A 50 -52.21 -14.96 -17.10
C PHE A 50 -52.11 -16.40 -17.64
N ALA A 51 -52.67 -17.39 -16.93
CA ALA A 51 -52.69 -18.79 -17.41
C ALA A 51 -53.57 -18.97 -18.64
N LEU A 52 -54.50 -18.05 -18.89
CA LEU A 52 -55.39 -18.06 -20.05
C LEU A 52 -54.78 -17.40 -21.29
N LEU A 53 -53.64 -16.71 -21.14
CA LEU A 53 -52.99 -15.96 -22.21
C LEU A 53 -51.81 -16.74 -22.79
N PRO A 54 -51.65 -16.81 -24.13
CA PRO A 54 -50.43 -17.30 -24.76
C PRO A 54 -49.20 -16.49 -24.34
N ARG A 55 -48.02 -17.11 -24.33
CA ARG A 55 -46.76 -16.50 -23.87
C ARG A 55 -46.44 -15.20 -24.62
N GLU A 56 -46.73 -15.16 -25.91
CA GLU A 56 -46.52 -14.01 -26.78
C GLU A 56 -47.37 -12.82 -26.32
N MET A 57 -48.61 -13.05 -25.90
CA MET A 57 -49.47 -12.01 -25.35
C MET A 57 -49.00 -11.53 -23.98
N ARG A 58 -48.48 -12.43 -23.14
CA ARG A 58 -47.91 -12.06 -21.84
C ARG A 58 -46.68 -11.16 -22.00
N PHE A 59 -45.78 -11.51 -22.92
CA PHE A 59 -44.58 -10.71 -23.19
C PHE A 59 -44.93 -9.35 -23.81
N ARG A 60 -45.98 -9.28 -24.64
CA ARG A 60 -46.53 -8.00 -25.10
C ARG A 60 -47.06 -7.15 -23.96
N ILE A 61 -47.79 -7.75 -23.01
CA ILE A 61 -48.30 -7.04 -21.83
C ILE A 61 -47.12 -6.51 -20.99
N PHE A 62 -46.10 -7.34 -20.74
CA PHE A 62 -44.90 -6.92 -20.02
C PHE A 62 -44.20 -5.75 -20.71
N GLY A 63 -44.13 -5.74 -22.05
CA GLY A 63 -43.54 -4.64 -22.81
C GLY A 63 -44.29 -3.30 -22.73
N PHE A 64 -45.56 -3.30 -22.30
CA PHE A 64 -46.33 -2.07 -22.02
C PHE A 64 -46.45 -1.75 -20.54
N THR A 65 -45.93 -2.62 -19.66
CA THR A 65 -45.97 -2.44 -18.22
C THR A 65 -44.74 -1.65 -17.77
N PRO A 66 -44.88 -0.59 -16.95
CA PRO A 66 -43.74 0.12 -16.37
C PRO A 66 -42.79 -0.85 -15.66
N LEU A 67 -41.47 -0.62 -15.73
CA LEU A 67 -40.47 -1.52 -15.16
C LEU A 67 -40.65 -1.71 -13.64
N SER A 68 -41.07 -0.65 -12.94
CA SER A 68 -41.39 -0.67 -11.52
C SER A 68 -42.56 -1.61 -11.18
N ASP A 69 -43.63 -1.55 -11.97
CA ASP A 69 -44.83 -2.39 -11.84
C ASP A 69 -44.56 -3.84 -12.24
N LEU A 70 -43.74 -4.05 -13.28
CA LEU A 70 -43.28 -5.38 -13.67
C LEU A 70 -42.46 -6.04 -12.54
N GLY A 71 -41.66 -5.25 -11.82
CA GLY A 71 -40.96 -5.70 -10.63
C GLY A 71 -41.90 -6.01 -9.46
N GLN A 72 -43.03 -5.31 -9.31
CA GLN A 72 -44.04 -5.69 -8.30
C GLN A 72 -44.74 -6.99 -8.70
N LEU A 73 -45.06 -7.15 -9.98
CA LEU A 73 -45.68 -8.35 -10.51
C LEU A 73 -44.81 -9.60 -10.28
N SER A 74 -43.49 -9.49 -10.45
CA SER A 74 -42.56 -10.60 -10.22
C SER A 74 -42.54 -11.09 -8.77
N LEU A 75 -42.94 -10.26 -7.79
CA LEU A 75 -43.01 -10.66 -6.38
C LEU A 75 -44.30 -11.41 -6.03
N THR A 76 -45.30 -11.42 -6.91
CA THR A 76 -46.62 -11.97 -6.58
C THR A 76 -46.66 -13.50 -6.56
N SER A 77 -45.84 -14.17 -7.38
CA SER A 77 -45.68 -15.63 -7.34
C SER A 77 -44.39 -16.06 -8.05
N ARG A 78 -43.83 -17.21 -7.63
CA ARG A 78 -42.62 -17.78 -8.26
C ARG A 78 -42.78 -18.01 -9.77
N LEU A 79 -43.96 -18.45 -10.22
CA LEU A 79 -44.22 -18.63 -11.65
C LEU A 79 -44.18 -17.32 -12.42
N LEU A 80 -44.67 -16.22 -11.83
CA LEU A 80 -44.57 -14.89 -12.44
C LEU A 80 -43.14 -14.34 -12.36
N THR A 81 -42.39 -14.64 -11.30
CA THR A 81 -40.96 -14.36 -11.23
C THR A 81 -40.22 -15.01 -12.40
N ASP A 82 -40.41 -16.32 -12.59
CA ASP A 82 -39.77 -17.09 -13.64
C ASP A 82 -40.18 -16.58 -15.03
N GLU A 83 -41.46 -16.25 -15.24
CA GLU A 83 -41.95 -15.71 -16.51
C GLU A 83 -41.39 -14.31 -16.82
N VAL A 84 -41.22 -13.45 -15.80
CA VAL A 84 -40.59 -12.12 -15.94
C VAL A 84 -39.10 -12.25 -16.25
N VAL A 85 -38.37 -13.17 -15.61
CA VAL A 85 -36.96 -13.45 -15.94
C VAL A 85 -36.84 -13.99 -17.36
N ASN A 86 -37.71 -14.93 -17.75
CA ASN A 86 -37.80 -15.44 -19.12
C ASN A 86 -38.11 -14.34 -20.15
N TYR A 87 -38.93 -13.35 -19.78
CA TYR A 87 -39.16 -12.17 -20.60
C TYR A 87 -37.89 -11.33 -20.72
N ILE A 88 -37.22 -11.02 -19.60
CA ILE A 88 -35.96 -10.26 -19.56
C ILE A 88 -34.90 -10.93 -20.44
N HIS A 89 -34.85 -12.26 -20.54
CA HIS A 89 -33.95 -12.99 -21.43
C HIS A 89 -34.34 -12.92 -22.90
N SER A 90 -35.63 -12.76 -23.22
CA SER A 90 -36.14 -12.70 -24.60
C SER A 90 -35.71 -11.44 -25.37
N LYS A 91 -35.81 -11.50 -26.70
CA LYS A 91 -35.62 -10.32 -27.57
C LYS A 91 -36.76 -9.29 -27.42
N ASP A 92 -37.94 -9.73 -26.97
CA ASP A 92 -39.11 -8.85 -26.78
C ASP A 92 -38.91 -7.84 -25.63
N ALA A 93 -38.02 -8.15 -24.68
CA ALA A 93 -37.67 -7.24 -23.59
C ALA A 93 -36.76 -6.07 -24.01
N LEU A 94 -36.19 -6.08 -25.23
CA LEU A 94 -35.35 -4.98 -25.70
C LEU A 94 -36.08 -3.64 -25.66
N LEU A 95 -37.38 -3.62 -25.99
CA LEU A 95 -38.18 -2.38 -25.98
C LEU A 95 -38.46 -1.83 -24.58
N ALA A 96 -38.43 -2.68 -23.56
CA ALA A 96 -38.65 -2.29 -22.17
C ALA A 96 -37.33 -1.95 -21.47
N ILE A 97 -36.26 -2.71 -21.75
CA ILE A 97 -34.93 -2.54 -21.13
C ILE A 97 -34.23 -1.31 -21.71
N VAL A 98 -34.28 -1.12 -23.03
CA VAL A 98 -33.60 -0.01 -23.70
C VAL A 98 -34.42 1.28 -23.56
N PRO A 99 -33.89 2.34 -22.90
CA PRO A 99 -34.56 3.63 -22.83
C PRO A 99 -34.77 4.22 -24.23
N ASN A 100 -35.98 4.72 -24.49
CA ASN A 100 -36.32 5.28 -25.78
C ASN A 100 -35.92 6.77 -25.85
N ILE A 101 -34.70 7.04 -26.32
CA ILE A 101 -34.17 8.40 -26.44
C ILE A 101 -34.19 8.80 -27.93
N GLN A 102 -35.16 9.63 -28.33
CA GLN A 102 -35.24 10.19 -29.68
C GLN A 102 -35.10 11.72 -29.66
N PHE A 103 -34.28 12.28 -30.56
CA PHE A 103 -34.34 13.70 -30.95
C PHE A 103 -35.12 13.81 -32.26
N LYS A 104 -36.14 14.69 -32.32
CA LYS A 104 -36.96 14.86 -33.53
C LYS A 104 -36.79 16.21 -34.23
N SER A 105 -36.05 17.17 -33.67
CA SER A 105 -35.71 18.41 -34.41
C SER A 105 -34.55 19.20 -33.78
N GLU A 106 -33.92 20.07 -34.59
CA GLU A 106 -32.88 21.03 -34.17
C GLU A 106 -33.34 22.04 -33.10
N ARG A 107 -34.67 22.17 -32.84
CA ARG A 107 -35.21 23.02 -31.77
C ARG A 107 -35.20 22.35 -30.38
N GLU A 108 -34.90 21.05 -30.30
CA GLU A 108 -34.87 20.28 -29.04
C GLU A 108 -33.47 20.22 -28.41
N SER A 109 -32.47 20.89 -28.98
CA SER A 109 -31.09 20.98 -28.43
C SER A 109 -30.96 21.99 -27.29
N SER A 110 -32.06 22.60 -26.83
CA SER A 110 -32.06 23.52 -25.68
C SER A 110 -31.70 22.78 -24.38
N GLN A 111 -30.97 23.44 -23.49
CA GLN A 111 -30.51 22.90 -22.20
C GLN A 111 -31.65 22.29 -21.34
N ILE A 112 -32.86 22.86 -21.45
CA ILE A 112 -34.08 22.35 -20.79
C ILE A 112 -34.43 20.93 -21.26
N PHE A 113 -34.41 20.67 -22.57
CA PHE A 113 -34.75 19.35 -23.12
C PHE A 113 -33.69 18.29 -22.80
N ILE A 114 -32.41 18.70 -22.72
CA ILE A 114 -31.33 17.84 -22.26
C ILE A 114 -31.58 17.45 -20.79
N SER A 115 -31.89 18.41 -19.91
CA SER A 115 -32.17 18.12 -18.49
C SER A 115 -33.35 17.17 -18.28
N VAL A 116 -34.44 17.34 -19.04
CA VAL A 116 -35.63 16.47 -18.97
C VAL A 116 -35.31 15.05 -19.46
N LYS A 117 -34.52 14.91 -20.54
CA LYS A 117 -34.10 13.60 -21.06
C LYS A 117 -33.11 12.90 -20.15
N THR A 118 -32.20 13.64 -19.52
CA THR A 118 -31.30 13.13 -18.48
C THR A 118 -32.11 12.59 -17.30
N GLY A 119 -33.11 13.36 -16.81
CA GLY A 119 -34.01 12.91 -15.74
C GLY A 119 -34.82 11.66 -16.10
N TYR A 120 -35.32 11.56 -17.34
CA TYR A 120 -35.97 10.34 -17.84
C TYR A 120 -35.03 9.13 -17.82
N CYS A 121 -33.80 9.28 -18.31
CA CYS A 121 -32.84 8.18 -18.34
C CYS A 121 -32.45 7.72 -16.93
N TRP A 122 -32.22 8.65 -16.01
CA TRP A 122 -31.94 8.31 -14.61
C TRP A 122 -33.07 7.51 -13.96
N ASN A 123 -34.32 7.94 -14.15
CA ASN A 123 -35.48 7.23 -13.63
C ASN A 123 -35.64 5.85 -14.27
N HIS A 124 -35.43 5.75 -15.59
CA HIS A 124 -35.51 4.47 -16.31
C HIS A 124 -34.48 3.45 -15.80
N PHE A 125 -33.22 3.86 -15.63
CA PHE A 125 -32.17 2.96 -15.10
C PHE A 125 -32.39 2.61 -13.62
N LYS A 126 -32.92 3.54 -12.81
CA LYS A 126 -33.36 3.26 -11.44
C LYS A 126 -34.47 2.21 -11.39
N ASP A 127 -35.49 2.33 -12.25
CA ASP A 127 -36.59 1.38 -12.32
C ASP A 127 -36.13 0.02 -12.87
N LEU A 128 -35.18 0.02 -13.79
CA LEU A 128 -34.53 -1.21 -14.29
C LEU A 128 -33.76 -1.94 -13.18
N GLY A 129 -33.02 -1.21 -12.35
CA GLY A 129 -32.32 -1.78 -11.19
C GLY A 129 -33.31 -2.35 -10.17
N THR A 130 -34.43 -1.65 -9.96
CA THR A 130 -35.53 -2.09 -9.08
C THR A 130 -36.22 -3.35 -9.61
N LEU A 131 -36.46 -3.45 -10.92
CA LEU A 131 -37.00 -4.64 -11.57
C LEU A 131 -36.10 -5.85 -11.34
N LEU A 132 -34.81 -5.75 -11.65
CA LEU A 132 -33.86 -6.85 -11.46
C LEU A 132 -33.74 -7.24 -9.99
N LYS A 133 -33.70 -6.27 -9.08
CA LYS A 133 -33.67 -6.54 -7.64
C LYS A 133 -34.84 -7.42 -7.21
N ARG A 134 -36.05 -7.09 -7.66
CA ARG A 134 -37.28 -7.82 -7.29
C ARG A 134 -37.40 -9.16 -8.02
N ALA A 135 -37.12 -9.20 -9.32
CA ALA A 135 -37.17 -10.43 -10.12
C ALA A 135 -36.12 -11.47 -9.70
N THR A 136 -35.00 -11.04 -9.10
CA THR A 136 -33.92 -11.94 -8.68
C THR A 136 -33.82 -12.10 -7.16
N CYS A 137 -34.84 -11.68 -6.39
CA CYS A 137 -34.78 -11.66 -4.93
C CYS A 137 -34.57 -13.05 -4.28
N LEU A 138 -34.93 -14.13 -4.97
CA LEU A 138 -34.76 -15.51 -4.50
C LEU A 138 -33.49 -16.19 -5.05
N PHE A 139 -32.69 -15.47 -5.84
CA PHE A 139 -31.49 -16.01 -6.48
C PHE A 139 -30.28 -15.86 -5.56
N SER A 140 -29.31 -16.76 -5.68
CA SER A 140 -28.00 -16.54 -5.06
C SER A 140 -27.31 -15.30 -5.64
N THR A 141 -26.41 -14.66 -4.91
CA THR A 141 -25.65 -13.49 -5.38
C THR A 141 -25.03 -13.71 -6.76
N LYS A 142 -24.46 -14.90 -7.00
CA LYS A 142 -23.87 -15.29 -8.29
C LYS A 142 -24.88 -15.32 -9.44
N GLU A 143 -26.08 -15.84 -9.19
CA GLU A 143 -27.16 -15.88 -10.18
C GLU A 143 -27.74 -14.49 -10.43
N ARG A 144 -27.89 -13.68 -9.38
CA ARG A 144 -28.31 -12.27 -9.48
C ARG A 144 -27.38 -11.46 -10.39
N LEU A 145 -26.07 -11.70 -10.33
CA LEU A 145 -25.08 -11.03 -11.18
C LEU A 145 -25.07 -11.52 -12.62
N LYS A 146 -25.37 -12.80 -12.87
CA LYS A 146 -25.59 -13.30 -14.25
C LYS A 146 -26.71 -12.54 -14.95
N GLU A 147 -27.80 -12.27 -14.23
CA GLU A 147 -28.94 -11.51 -14.74
C GLU A 147 -28.56 -10.06 -15.09
N VAL A 148 -27.74 -9.42 -14.24
CA VAL A 148 -27.16 -8.10 -14.54
C VAL A 148 -26.34 -8.14 -15.83
N GLY A 149 -25.49 -9.15 -16.01
CA GLY A 149 -24.69 -9.32 -17.24
C GLY A 149 -25.55 -9.41 -18.50
N ILE A 150 -26.67 -10.15 -18.46
CA ILE A 150 -27.61 -10.27 -19.59
C ILE A 150 -28.25 -8.93 -19.92
N VAL A 151 -28.63 -8.14 -18.91
CA VAL A 151 -29.21 -6.81 -19.12
C VAL A 151 -28.19 -5.82 -19.66
N LEU A 152 -26.96 -5.83 -19.15
CA LEU A 152 -25.87 -4.98 -19.64
C LEU A 152 -25.51 -5.29 -21.09
N ASP A 153 -25.51 -6.57 -21.49
CA ASP A 153 -25.27 -6.99 -22.88
C ASP A 153 -26.29 -6.38 -23.84
N LYS A 154 -27.57 -6.36 -23.45
CA LYS A 154 -28.65 -5.72 -24.22
C LYS A 154 -28.55 -4.20 -24.26
N LEU A 155 -27.84 -3.59 -23.33
CA LEU A 155 -27.62 -2.14 -23.25
C LEU A 155 -26.37 -1.67 -24.01
N LYS A 156 -25.53 -2.57 -24.55
CA LYS A 156 -24.29 -2.20 -25.26
C LYS A 156 -24.50 -1.18 -26.38
N ASP A 157 -25.47 -1.44 -27.27
CA ASP A 157 -25.79 -0.53 -28.38
C ASP A 157 -26.44 0.78 -27.91
N THR A 158 -26.99 0.77 -26.69
CA THR A 158 -27.63 1.94 -26.08
C THR A 158 -26.60 2.85 -25.43
N HIS A 159 -25.52 2.29 -24.88
CA HIS A 159 -24.43 3.06 -24.29
C HIS A 159 -23.89 4.10 -25.28
N SER A 160 -23.52 3.67 -26.50
CA SER A 160 -23.02 4.56 -27.55
C SER A 160 -24.04 5.66 -27.91
N LYS A 161 -25.34 5.33 -27.93
CA LYS A 161 -26.41 6.31 -28.17
C LYS A 161 -26.54 7.31 -27.01
N ILE A 162 -26.48 6.88 -25.76
CA ILE A 162 -26.55 7.79 -24.61
C ILE A 162 -25.34 8.71 -24.59
N CYS A 163 -24.14 8.18 -24.81
CA CYS A 163 -22.91 8.98 -24.85
C CYS A 163 -22.94 10.05 -25.94
N THR A 164 -23.38 9.69 -27.15
CA THR A 164 -23.51 10.65 -28.29
C THR A 164 -24.63 11.68 -28.09
N THR A 165 -25.64 11.36 -27.29
CA THR A 165 -26.89 12.14 -27.18
C THR A 165 -26.96 13.01 -25.92
N LEU A 166 -26.38 12.54 -24.81
CA LEU A 166 -26.48 13.13 -23.47
C LEU A 166 -25.12 13.26 -22.76
N GLY A 167 -24.02 12.81 -23.39
CA GLY A 167 -22.67 12.81 -22.83
C GLY A 167 -22.31 11.52 -22.09
N SER A 168 -21.00 11.23 -22.02
CA SER A 168 -20.42 10.09 -21.30
C SER A 168 -20.81 10.08 -19.82
N ASP A 169 -20.76 11.24 -19.18
CA ASP A 169 -20.95 11.37 -17.73
C ASP A 169 -22.39 11.01 -17.34
N THR A 170 -23.35 11.42 -18.18
CA THR A 170 -24.76 11.03 -18.04
C THR A 170 -24.93 9.52 -18.24
N ALA A 171 -24.22 8.91 -19.20
CA ALA A 171 -24.28 7.48 -19.43
C ALA A 171 -23.80 6.70 -18.20
N TYR A 172 -22.59 7.00 -17.70
CA TYR A 172 -22.05 6.34 -16.51
C TYR A 172 -22.92 6.59 -15.27
N SER A 173 -23.46 7.80 -15.10
CA SER A 173 -24.42 8.11 -14.03
C SER A 173 -25.69 7.25 -14.10
N CYS A 174 -26.19 6.95 -15.31
CA CYS A 174 -27.33 6.04 -15.49
C CYS A 174 -27.00 4.62 -15.01
N TYR A 175 -25.84 4.08 -15.39
CA TYR A 175 -25.38 2.76 -14.92
C TYR A 175 -25.16 2.75 -13.40
N GLY A 176 -24.62 3.82 -12.83
CA GLY A 176 -24.50 4.00 -11.39
C GLY A 176 -25.85 3.96 -10.68
N LYS A 177 -26.87 4.66 -11.19
CA LYS A 177 -28.25 4.62 -10.64
C LYS A 177 -28.88 3.24 -10.74
N PHE A 178 -28.61 2.50 -11.82
CA PHE A 178 -29.04 1.13 -11.98
C PHE A 178 -28.41 0.19 -10.95
N LEU A 179 -27.08 0.20 -10.83
CA LEU A 179 -26.36 -0.64 -9.87
C LEU A 179 -26.75 -0.31 -8.43
N HIS A 180 -26.76 0.97 -8.07
CA HIS A 180 -27.17 1.44 -6.74
C HIS A 180 -28.58 0.94 -6.37
N SER A 181 -29.54 1.02 -7.30
CA SER A 181 -30.91 0.56 -7.05
C SER A 181 -31.02 -0.96 -6.94
N PHE A 182 -30.14 -1.69 -7.63
CA PHE A 182 -30.09 -3.14 -7.62
C PHE A 182 -29.51 -3.71 -6.31
N VAL A 183 -28.39 -3.13 -5.83
CA VAL A 183 -27.70 -3.54 -4.60
C VAL A 183 -28.28 -2.91 -3.33
N ALA A 184 -29.20 -1.94 -3.45
CA ALA A 184 -29.80 -1.28 -2.30
C ALA A 184 -30.40 -2.30 -1.32
N GLY A 185 -30.01 -2.23 -0.04
CA GLY A 185 -30.51 -3.11 1.02
C GLY A 185 -29.91 -4.52 1.03
N TRP A 186 -28.85 -4.78 0.27
CA TRP A 186 -27.98 -5.94 0.49
C TRP A 186 -27.14 -5.69 1.74
N GLU A 187 -26.74 -6.76 2.42
CA GLU A 187 -25.72 -6.70 3.47
C GLU A 187 -24.35 -6.37 2.86
N ASP A 188 -23.45 -5.76 3.63
CA ASP A 188 -22.17 -5.26 3.11
C ASP A 188 -21.30 -6.40 2.56
N ASP A 189 -21.34 -7.59 3.18
CA ASP A 189 -20.71 -8.81 2.66
C ASP A 189 -21.24 -9.25 1.29
N GLU A 190 -22.55 -9.06 1.02
CA GLU A 190 -23.15 -9.39 -0.27
C GLU A 190 -22.78 -8.35 -1.33
N LYS A 191 -22.75 -7.05 -0.98
CA LYS A 191 -22.28 -5.98 -1.88
C LYS A 191 -20.83 -6.22 -2.26
N PHE A 192 -20.00 -6.61 -1.31
CA PHE A 192 -18.60 -6.94 -1.52
C PHE A 192 -18.43 -8.15 -2.46
N LYS A 193 -19.17 -9.24 -2.24
CA LYS A 193 -19.21 -10.38 -3.18
C LYS A 193 -19.68 -9.99 -4.58
N ALA A 194 -20.64 -9.07 -4.69
CA ALA A 194 -21.08 -8.51 -5.97
C ALA A 194 -19.98 -7.73 -6.67
N TYR A 195 -19.29 -6.86 -5.92
CA TYR A 195 -18.17 -6.08 -6.41
C TYR A 195 -17.03 -6.98 -6.91
N LEU A 196 -16.62 -7.99 -6.13
CA LEU A 196 -15.61 -8.97 -6.54
C LEU A 196 -15.95 -9.70 -7.84
N ALA A 197 -17.21 -10.12 -7.99
CA ALA A 197 -17.66 -10.84 -9.17
C ALA A 197 -17.85 -9.93 -10.41
N ILE A 198 -17.99 -8.61 -10.23
CA ILE A 198 -18.04 -7.62 -11.31
C ILE A 198 -16.61 -7.16 -11.68
N LYS A 199 -15.73 -7.02 -10.69
CA LYS A 199 -14.36 -6.51 -10.82
C LYS A 199 -13.36 -7.65 -10.96
N GLY A 200 -13.57 -8.52 -11.94
CA GLY A 200 -12.70 -9.65 -12.26
C GLY A 200 -11.29 -9.27 -12.76
N THR A 201 -10.66 -8.26 -12.16
CA THR A 201 -9.34 -7.72 -12.53
C THR A 201 -8.35 -7.63 -11.36
N VAL A 202 -8.79 -7.78 -10.10
CA VAL A 202 -7.90 -7.73 -8.92
C VAL A 202 -8.05 -9.02 -8.11
N ASP A 203 -6.94 -9.73 -7.87
CA ASP A 203 -6.91 -10.88 -6.96
C ASP A 203 -6.78 -10.41 -5.51
N TRP A 204 -7.89 -10.28 -4.81
CA TRP A 204 -7.91 -9.77 -3.44
C TRP A 204 -7.21 -10.68 -2.43
N ASN A 205 -7.03 -11.96 -2.77
CA ASN A 205 -6.25 -12.87 -1.94
C ASN A 205 -4.76 -12.60 -2.07
N SER A 206 -4.28 -12.19 -3.27
CA SER A 206 -2.88 -11.80 -3.45
C SER A 206 -2.55 -10.54 -2.66
N LEU A 207 -3.50 -9.62 -2.48
CA LEU A 207 -3.32 -8.37 -1.75
C LEU A 207 -3.21 -8.52 -0.21
N GLN A 208 -3.70 -9.64 0.33
CA GLN A 208 -3.52 -10.05 1.73
C GLN A 208 -2.19 -10.76 1.97
N SER A 209 -1.50 -11.17 0.91
CA SER A 209 -0.21 -11.85 0.98
C SER A 209 0.88 -10.93 0.45
N CYS A 210 2.12 -11.15 0.92
CA CYS A 210 3.28 -10.44 0.43
C CYS A 210 4.13 -11.44 -0.38
N PRO A 211 3.80 -11.70 -1.66
CA PRO A 211 4.50 -12.71 -2.46
C PRO A 211 5.95 -12.31 -2.75
N THR A 212 6.27 -11.01 -2.68
CA THR A 212 7.63 -10.47 -2.77
C THR A 212 7.83 -9.41 -1.70
N TYR A 213 9.08 -9.12 -1.33
CA TYR A 213 9.41 -8.05 -0.37
C TYR A 213 8.88 -6.65 -0.76
N PHE A 214 8.45 -6.47 -2.01
CA PHE A 214 7.94 -5.20 -2.55
C PHE A 214 6.46 -5.29 -3.00
N GLY A 215 5.71 -6.29 -2.51
CA GLY A 215 4.31 -6.49 -2.82
C GLY A 215 4.02 -7.11 -4.20
N VAL A 216 2.78 -7.00 -4.66
CA VAL A 216 2.28 -7.49 -5.96
C VAL A 216 2.86 -6.71 -7.16
N GLU A 217 2.73 -7.20 -8.39
CA GLU A 217 3.21 -6.47 -9.59
C GLU A 217 2.44 -5.15 -9.84
N ASP A 218 3.11 -4.13 -10.39
CA ASP A 218 2.48 -2.83 -10.70
C ASP A 218 1.24 -2.98 -11.60
N ALA A 219 1.24 -3.97 -12.50
CA ALA A 219 0.13 -4.24 -13.41
C ALA A 219 -1.16 -4.67 -12.69
N GLU A 220 -1.06 -5.34 -11.54
CA GLU A 220 -2.22 -5.80 -10.76
C GLU A 220 -2.98 -4.65 -10.09
N LEU A 221 -2.28 -3.54 -9.80
CA LEU A 221 -2.84 -2.39 -9.09
C LEU A 221 -3.10 -1.18 -10.01
N MET A 222 -2.59 -1.19 -11.24
CA MET A 222 -2.63 -0.02 -12.14
C MET A 222 -4.06 0.48 -12.41
N GLU A 223 -4.99 -0.41 -12.75
CA GLU A 223 -6.39 -0.03 -13.02
C GLU A 223 -7.07 0.59 -11.79
N LEU A 224 -6.75 0.06 -10.60
CA LEU A 224 -7.28 0.58 -9.35
C LEU A 224 -6.67 1.94 -9.01
N ALA A 225 -5.36 2.10 -9.21
CA ALA A 225 -4.69 3.37 -9.02
C ALA A 225 -5.25 4.45 -9.96
N ASP A 226 -5.50 4.13 -11.22
CA ASP A 226 -6.08 5.06 -12.18
C ASP A 226 -7.52 5.44 -11.80
N ALA A 227 -8.32 4.50 -11.30
CA ALA A 227 -9.64 4.81 -10.77
C ALA A 227 -9.58 5.75 -9.56
N LEU A 228 -8.66 5.53 -8.62
CA LEU A 228 -8.46 6.39 -7.46
C LEU A 228 -7.97 7.80 -7.84
N LYS A 229 -7.06 7.91 -8.82
CA LYS A 229 -6.66 9.22 -9.36
C LYS A 229 -7.84 10.00 -9.91
N ILE A 230 -8.71 9.34 -10.68
CA ILE A 230 -9.91 9.97 -11.23
C ILE A 230 -10.81 10.45 -10.10
N LEU A 231 -11.07 9.61 -9.09
CA LEU A 231 -11.89 9.99 -7.92
C LEU A 231 -11.29 11.17 -7.16
N HIS A 232 -9.97 11.19 -6.98
CA HIS A 232 -9.28 12.28 -6.30
C HIS A 232 -9.42 13.61 -7.04
N VAL A 233 -9.35 13.62 -8.39
CA VAL A 233 -9.49 14.84 -9.20
C VAL A 233 -10.86 15.52 -9.04
N TYR A 234 -11.90 14.79 -8.60
CA TYR A 234 -13.25 15.33 -8.41
C TYR A 234 -13.59 15.74 -6.97
N CYS A 235 -12.63 15.78 -6.03
CA CYS A 235 -12.85 16.13 -4.61
C CYS A 235 -13.33 17.58 -4.36
N ASP A 236 -13.37 18.43 -5.39
CA ASP A 236 -13.90 19.81 -5.28
C ASP A 236 -15.43 19.91 -5.51
N SER A 237 -16.14 18.79 -5.54
CA SER A 237 -17.58 18.77 -5.79
C SER A 237 -18.39 18.87 -4.49
N LYS A 238 -19.62 19.40 -4.56
CA LYS A 238 -20.47 19.61 -3.39
C LYS A 238 -20.90 18.32 -2.66
N ASP A 239 -20.79 17.17 -3.34
CA ASP A 239 -21.26 15.85 -2.89
C ASP A 239 -20.12 14.82 -2.72
N TRP A 240 -18.85 15.21 -2.95
CA TRP A 240 -17.67 14.35 -2.84
C TRP A 240 -16.45 15.20 -2.49
N ASN A 241 -15.92 15.02 -1.29
CA ASN A 241 -14.79 15.77 -0.73
C ASN A 241 -13.59 14.87 -0.38
N GLU A 242 -12.50 15.49 0.12
CA GLU A 242 -11.28 14.78 0.55
C GLU A 242 -11.56 13.72 1.63
N ASP A 243 -12.43 14.00 2.61
CA ASP A 243 -12.80 13.04 3.66
C ASP A 243 -13.56 11.82 3.09
N ASP A 244 -14.43 12.04 2.09
CA ASP A 244 -15.14 10.96 1.39
C ASP A 244 -14.15 10.08 0.60
N PHE A 245 -13.18 10.71 -0.06
CA PHE A 245 -12.11 10.00 -0.77
C PHE A 245 -11.26 9.16 0.19
N ILE A 246 -10.83 9.74 1.32
CA ILE A 246 -10.06 9.04 2.36
C ILE A 246 -10.86 7.87 2.91
N SER A 247 -12.15 8.06 3.18
CA SER A 247 -13.02 6.98 3.68
C SER A 247 -13.10 5.82 2.70
N VAL A 248 -13.25 6.09 1.40
CA VAL A 248 -13.25 5.05 0.36
C VAL A 248 -11.88 4.38 0.23
N PHE A 249 -10.79 5.14 0.34
CA PHE A 249 -9.44 4.58 0.31
C PHE A 249 -9.21 3.63 1.50
N GLU A 250 -9.58 4.04 2.71
CA GLU A 250 -9.43 3.22 3.92
C GLU A 250 -10.29 1.96 3.84
N GLU A 251 -11.57 2.08 3.46
CA GLU A 251 -12.47 0.94 3.32
C GLU A 251 -11.96 -0.05 2.26
N LEU A 252 -11.41 0.44 1.15
CA LEU A 252 -10.81 -0.37 0.09
C LEU A 252 -9.59 -1.18 0.57
N THR A 253 -8.75 -0.58 1.41
CA THR A 253 -7.52 -1.21 1.94
C THR A 253 -7.75 -2.04 3.21
N GLY A 254 -8.90 -1.88 3.88
CA GLY A 254 -9.26 -2.59 5.11
C GLY A 254 -10.38 -3.62 4.96
N THR A 255 -11.13 -3.61 3.85
CA THR A 255 -12.30 -4.49 3.65
C THR A 255 -12.08 -5.39 2.44
N PRO A 256 -12.20 -6.73 2.58
CA PRO A 256 -12.82 -7.49 3.67
C PRO A 256 -11.85 -7.85 4.81
N SER A 257 -10.58 -7.52 4.64
CA SER A 257 -9.48 -7.77 5.54
C SER A 257 -8.35 -6.80 5.22
N ASP A 258 -7.54 -6.47 6.20
CA ASP A 258 -6.40 -5.56 6.04
C ASP A 258 -5.43 -6.06 4.96
N TRP A 259 -5.06 -5.17 4.04
CA TRP A 259 -4.02 -5.42 3.06
C TRP A 259 -2.63 -5.38 3.71
N CYS A 260 -1.66 -6.06 3.09
CA CYS A 260 -0.25 -5.88 3.45
C CYS A 260 0.20 -4.43 3.19
N TRP A 261 1.03 -3.90 4.09
CA TRP A 261 1.55 -2.53 4.01
C TRP A 261 2.32 -2.27 2.71
N GLU A 262 3.02 -3.27 2.19
CA GLU A 262 3.74 -3.26 0.91
C GLU A 262 2.79 -2.95 -0.25
N ASN A 263 1.63 -3.60 -0.28
CA ASN A 263 0.64 -3.45 -1.34
C ASN A 263 -0.06 -2.08 -1.26
N ILE A 264 -0.32 -1.58 -0.04
CA ILE A 264 -0.85 -0.22 0.17
C ILE A 264 0.17 0.82 -0.29
N ALA A 265 1.44 0.67 0.09
CA ALA A 265 2.52 1.54 -0.35
C ALA A 265 2.68 1.56 -1.88
N LYS A 266 2.54 0.39 -2.52
CA LYS A 266 2.59 0.27 -3.98
C LYS A 266 1.41 0.93 -4.67
N LEU A 267 0.20 0.77 -4.13
CA LEU A 267 -0.99 1.46 -4.62
C LEU A 267 -0.80 2.99 -4.54
N LEU A 268 -0.29 3.49 -3.41
CA LEU A 268 0.00 4.91 -3.22
C LEU A 268 1.02 5.43 -4.23
N LYS A 269 2.15 4.72 -4.40
CA LYS A 269 3.14 5.02 -5.46
C LYS A 269 2.46 5.20 -6.82
N LEU A 270 1.59 4.26 -7.19
CA LEU A 270 0.92 4.28 -8.49
C LEU A 270 -0.10 5.42 -8.60
N CYS A 271 -0.76 5.81 -7.50
CA CYS A 271 -1.68 6.94 -7.45
C CYS A 271 -0.99 8.30 -7.62
N GLY A 272 0.28 8.40 -7.21
CA GLY A 272 1.11 9.59 -7.37
C GLY A 272 1.09 10.54 -6.17
N GLU A 273 1.91 11.59 -6.24
CA GLU A 273 2.25 12.49 -5.10
C GLU A 273 1.03 13.12 -4.43
N SER A 274 0.03 13.56 -5.18
CA SER A 274 -1.15 14.24 -4.63
C SER A 274 -1.96 13.33 -3.71
N VAL A 275 -2.26 12.11 -4.18
CA VAL A 275 -3.01 11.12 -3.39
C VAL A 275 -2.19 10.63 -2.21
N CYS A 276 -0.88 10.42 -2.40
CA CYS A 276 0.04 10.09 -1.31
C CYS A 276 0.01 11.14 -0.21
N PHE A 277 0.13 12.42 -0.57
CA PHE A 277 0.11 13.52 0.39
C PHE A 277 -1.21 13.55 1.17
N GLU A 278 -2.35 13.38 0.49
CA GLU A 278 -3.67 13.43 1.12
C GLU A 278 -3.87 12.29 2.12
N VAL A 279 -3.58 11.05 1.71
CA VAL A 279 -3.72 9.87 2.56
C VAL A 279 -2.80 9.93 3.77
N LEU A 280 -1.51 10.22 3.54
CA LEU A 280 -0.52 10.27 4.61
C LEU A 280 -0.73 11.50 5.51
N GLY A 281 -1.13 12.63 4.93
CA GLY A 281 -1.48 13.86 5.64
C GLY A 281 -2.66 13.65 6.58
N ASN A 282 -3.72 12.97 6.13
CA ASN A 282 -4.85 12.61 6.99
C ASN A 282 -4.41 11.75 8.18
N LYS A 283 -3.54 10.74 7.96
CA LYS A 283 -2.98 9.94 9.07
C LYS A 283 -2.18 10.80 10.05
N ALA A 284 -1.38 11.75 9.54
CA ALA A 284 -0.58 12.65 10.36
C ALA A 284 -1.44 13.59 11.22
N MET A 285 -2.47 14.21 10.62
CA MET A 285 -3.39 15.12 11.30
C MET A 285 -4.21 14.43 12.39
N ASN A 286 -4.56 13.15 12.17
CA ASN A 286 -5.29 12.34 13.14
C ASN A 286 -4.38 11.66 14.18
N GLY A 287 -3.09 11.97 14.22
CA GLY A 287 -2.16 11.43 15.21
C GLY A 287 -1.88 9.93 15.06
N ARG A 288 -2.17 9.33 13.90
CA ARG A 288 -1.89 7.92 13.58
C ARG A 288 -0.42 7.70 13.21
N VAL A 289 0.48 8.10 14.11
CA VAL A 289 1.94 8.16 13.89
C VAL A 289 2.53 6.79 13.57
N HIS A 290 2.03 5.72 14.20
CA HIS A 290 2.53 4.37 13.99
C HIS A 290 2.18 3.84 12.58
N GLU A 291 0.92 3.95 12.15
CA GLU A 291 0.50 3.59 10.79
C GLU A 291 1.29 4.38 9.73
N LEU A 292 1.43 5.69 9.95
CA LEU A 292 2.20 6.57 9.08
C LEU A 292 3.67 6.17 8.99
N SER A 293 4.25 5.67 10.08
CA SER A 293 5.65 5.20 10.13
C SER A 293 5.85 3.93 9.32
N TYR A 294 4.94 2.95 9.45
CA TYR A 294 4.98 1.71 8.65
C TYR A 294 4.73 1.98 7.17
N LEU A 295 3.69 2.74 6.85
CA LEU A 295 3.38 3.08 5.48
C LEU A 295 4.49 3.93 4.84
N GLY A 296 5.10 4.84 5.60
CA GLY A 296 6.28 5.59 5.18
C GLY A 296 7.51 4.71 4.93
N TYR A 297 7.73 3.68 5.75
CA TYR A 297 8.79 2.69 5.52
C TYR A 297 8.63 1.99 4.16
N TYR A 298 7.48 1.34 3.96
CA TYR A 298 7.24 0.56 2.75
C TYR A 298 7.16 1.44 1.50
N LEU A 299 6.59 2.64 1.59
CA LEU A 299 6.59 3.59 0.48
C LEU A 299 8.02 4.01 0.09
N GLY A 300 8.87 4.28 1.08
CA GLY A 300 10.28 4.57 0.85
C GLY A 300 11.03 3.41 0.19
N GLN A 301 10.70 2.17 0.54
CA GLN A 301 11.29 0.98 -0.08
C GLN A 301 10.85 0.77 -1.53
N VAL A 302 9.54 0.83 -1.81
CA VAL A 302 9.02 0.63 -3.16
C VAL A 302 9.51 1.73 -4.11
N LEU A 303 9.59 2.98 -3.64
CA LEU A 303 10.17 4.09 -4.41
C LEU A 303 11.69 3.97 -4.58
N GLY A 304 12.40 3.49 -3.54
CA GLY A 304 13.85 3.27 -3.61
C GLY A 304 14.25 2.13 -4.54
N GLN A 305 13.39 1.11 -4.70
CA GLN A 305 13.61 0.00 -5.62
C GLN A 305 13.65 0.48 -7.08
N ASP A 306 12.72 1.34 -7.48
CA ASP A 306 12.70 1.95 -8.81
C ASP A 306 13.99 2.74 -9.07
N ASP A 307 14.47 3.50 -8.08
CA ASP A 307 15.70 4.29 -8.22
C ASP A 307 16.94 3.40 -8.44
N ILE A 308 16.97 2.21 -7.83
CA ILE A 308 18.02 1.21 -8.04
C ILE A 308 17.92 0.59 -9.44
N ILE A 309 16.71 0.25 -9.88
CA ILE A 309 16.45 -0.39 -11.19
C ILE A 309 16.75 0.58 -12.34
N TYR A 310 16.28 1.82 -12.24
CA TYR A 310 16.33 2.80 -13.31
C TYR A 310 17.53 3.77 -13.22
N GLY A 311 18.30 3.71 -12.13
CA GLY A 311 19.50 4.54 -11.93
C GLY A 311 19.23 6.04 -11.85
N LYS A 312 18.01 6.45 -11.50
CA LYS A 312 17.58 7.85 -11.33
C LYS A 312 17.07 8.03 -9.91
N GLU A 313 17.40 9.12 -9.24
CA GLU A 313 17.02 9.37 -7.83
C GLU A 313 15.66 10.07 -7.69
N ASN A 314 14.70 9.72 -8.53
CA ASN A 314 13.44 10.45 -8.62
C ASN A 314 12.45 10.01 -7.53
N GLY A 315 12.38 8.73 -7.21
CA GLY A 315 11.46 8.15 -6.23
C GLY A 315 11.80 8.56 -4.80
N ILE A 316 13.08 8.48 -4.41
CA ILE A 316 13.52 8.89 -3.07
C ILE A 316 13.35 10.41 -2.87
N GLN A 317 13.57 11.22 -3.91
CA GLN A 317 13.37 12.66 -3.84
C GLN A 317 11.87 13.02 -3.72
N CYS A 318 11.01 12.31 -4.45
CA CYS A 318 9.55 12.38 -4.36
C CYS A 318 9.05 12.05 -2.94
N PHE A 319 9.52 10.93 -2.38
CA PHE A 319 9.21 10.54 -0.99
C PHE A 319 9.61 11.62 0.01
N SER A 320 10.83 12.15 -0.14
CA SER A 320 11.36 13.17 0.76
C SER A 320 10.54 14.47 0.70
N ASN A 321 10.12 14.88 -0.50
CA ASN A 321 9.25 16.05 -0.66
C ASN A 321 7.88 15.85 -0.01
N THR A 322 7.28 14.66 -0.18
CA THR A 322 5.98 14.31 0.42
C THR A 322 6.07 14.34 1.95
N MET A 323 7.11 13.72 2.51
CA MET A 323 7.34 13.71 3.96
C MET A 323 7.59 15.11 4.53
N ARG A 324 8.28 15.99 3.77
CA ARG A 324 8.43 17.41 4.14
C ARG A 324 7.09 18.13 4.23
N GLN A 325 6.21 17.90 3.25
CA GLN A 325 4.87 18.50 3.26
C GLN A 325 4.05 17.98 4.44
N ILE A 326 4.11 16.67 4.73
CA ILE A 326 3.43 16.06 5.89
C ILE A 326 3.92 16.69 7.20
N LEU A 327 5.23 16.79 7.40
CA LEU A 327 5.81 17.41 8.60
C LEU A 327 5.38 18.88 8.74
N ALA A 328 5.25 19.61 7.63
CA ALA A 328 4.84 21.01 7.62
C ALA A 328 3.36 21.21 8.03
N VAL A 329 2.48 20.24 7.77
CA VAL A 329 1.06 20.33 8.18
C VAL A 329 0.80 19.84 9.60
N MET A 330 1.76 19.14 10.23
CA MET A 330 1.59 18.65 11.60
C MET A 330 1.43 19.80 12.62
N PRO A 331 0.54 19.64 13.62
CA PRO A 331 0.13 20.73 14.49
C PRO A 331 1.19 21.18 15.51
N SER A 332 2.16 20.32 15.88
CA SER A 332 3.18 20.65 16.88
C SER A 332 4.57 20.11 16.54
N SER A 333 5.62 20.82 17.00
CA SER A 333 7.02 20.37 16.90
C SER A 333 7.27 19.07 17.66
N ARG A 334 6.49 18.80 18.71
CA ARG A 334 6.53 17.55 19.46
C ARG A 334 6.03 16.38 18.62
N ASP A 335 4.96 16.57 17.85
CA ASP A 335 4.40 15.53 16.98
C ASP A 335 5.32 15.27 15.79
N GLN A 336 5.96 16.31 15.24
CA GLN A 336 7.01 16.17 14.22
C GLN A 336 8.19 15.33 14.74
N ALA A 337 8.66 15.59 15.97
CA ALA A 337 9.73 14.80 16.59
C ALA A 337 9.29 13.36 16.90
N ALA A 338 8.03 13.16 17.30
CA ALA A 338 7.46 11.83 17.55
C ALA A 338 7.35 11.01 16.26
N LEU A 339 6.85 11.60 15.17
CA LEU A 339 6.80 10.95 13.86
C LEU A 339 8.18 10.60 13.36
N THR A 340 9.12 11.54 13.45
CA THR A 340 10.51 11.30 13.05
C THR A 340 11.11 10.12 13.81
N SER A 341 10.94 10.09 15.14
CA SER A 341 11.46 9.00 15.98
C SER A 341 10.79 7.67 15.66
N SER A 342 9.47 7.67 15.50
CA SER A 342 8.68 6.47 15.20
C SER A 342 9.04 5.89 13.82
N LEU A 343 9.14 6.74 12.79
CA LEU A 343 9.57 6.34 11.46
C LEU A 343 10.93 5.63 11.52
N PHE A 344 11.91 6.23 12.19
CA PHE A 344 13.23 5.61 12.29
C PHE A 344 13.26 4.33 13.11
N ASN A 345 12.46 4.22 14.17
CA ASN A 345 12.34 2.98 14.93
C ASN A 345 11.76 1.86 14.06
N VAL A 346 10.69 2.13 13.30
CA VAL A 346 10.09 1.14 12.39
C VAL A 346 11.09 0.70 11.32
N TRP A 347 11.85 1.64 10.76
CA TRP A 347 12.94 1.31 9.84
C TRP A 347 14.02 0.44 10.49
N GLU A 348 14.43 0.75 11.72
CA GLU A 348 15.42 -0.04 12.48
C GLU A 348 14.93 -1.47 12.71
N ASP A 349 13.72 -1.63 13.24
CA ASP A 349 13.15 -2.94 13.59
C ASP A 349 13.02 -3.85 12.36
N ASN A 350 12.53 -3.31 11.23
CA ASN A 350 12.37 -4.09 10.01
C ASN A 350 13.72 -4.51 9.38
N ILE A 351 14.76 -3.67 9.45
CA ILE A 351 16.07 -4.01 8.90
C ILE A 351 16.85 -4.95 9.84
N LEU A 352 16.68 -4.82 11.16
CA LEU A 352 17.22 -5.79 12.11
C LEU A 352 16.61 -7.17 11.87
N SER A 353 15.29 -7.24 11.67
CA SER A 353 14.59 -8.48 11.31
C SER A 353 15.13 -9.09 10.00
N LEU A 354 15.35 -8.28 8.97
CA LEU A 354 16.03 -8.73 7.74
C LEU A 354 17.46 -9.24 8.00
N GLY A 355 18.21 -8.57 8.87
CA GLY A 355 19.59 -8.93 9.22
C GLY A 355 19.69 -10.22 10.04
N GLU A 356 18.71 -10.49 10.91
CA GLU A 356 18.57 -11.75 11.65
C GLU A 356 18.18 -12.90 10.72
N GLY A 357 17.24 -12.67 9.79
CA GLY A 357 16.90 -13.64 8.75
C GLY A 357 18.06 -14.01 7.82
N LEU A 358 19.09 -13.15 7.71
CA LEU A 358 20.34 -13.44 7.00
C LEU A 358 21.38 -14.23 7.82
N GLN A 359 21.14 -14.42 9.12
CA GLN A 359 21.97 -15.22 10.03
C GLN A 359 21.38 -16.61 10.29
N GLU A 360 20.07 -16.77 10.17
CA GLU A 360 19.37 -18.05 10.28
C GLU A 360 19.20 -18.65 8.87
N ASP A 361 19.77 -19.85 8.64
CA ASP A 361 19.49 -20.68 7.45
C ASP A 361 18.03 -21.17 7.50
N LEU A 362 17.05 -20.27 7.39
CA LEU A 362 15.63 -20.61 7.38
C LEU A 362 15.03 -20.42 5.99
N ASP A 363 14.43 -21.50 5.53
CA ASP A 363 13.89 -21.79 4.20
C ASP A 363 13.00 -20.68 3.61
N ALA A 364 13.24 -20.32 2.33
CA ALA A 364 12.25 -20.17 1.25
C ALA A 364 12.68 -19.24 0.10
N THR A 365 13.77 -18.48 0.23
CA THR A 365 14.28 -17.58 -0.84
C THR A 365 15.77 -17.77 -1.04
N THR A 366 16.28 -17.60 -2.26
CA THR A 366 17.71 -17.80 -2.52
C THR A 366 18.55 -16.80 -1.71
N PRO A 367 19.68 -17.20 -1.11
CA PRO A 367 20.53 -16.31 -0.29
C PRO A 367 20.95 -15.02 -1.02
N GLU A 368 21.06 -15.09 -2.35
CA GLU A 368 21.40 -13.95 -3.23
C GLU A 368 20.28 -12.90 -3.32
N GLU A 369 19.01 -13.32 -3.37
CA GLU A 369 17.86 -12.40 -3.37
C GLU A 369 17.73 -11.68 -2.02
N GLN A 370 17.90 -12.40 -0.90
CA GLN A 370 17.88 -11.80 0.44
C GLN A 370 19.04 -10.82 0.64
N GLU A 371 20.23 -11.12 0.13
CA GLU A 371 21.37 -10.22 0.19
C GLU A 371 21.17 -8.97 -0.68
N GLN A 372 20.58 -9.10 -1.87
CA GLN A 372 20.19 -7.96 -2.71
C GLN A 372 19.12 -7.10 -2.04
N VAL A 373 18.08 -7.71 -1.46
CA VAL A 373 17.00 -7.00 -0.74
C VAL A 373 17.56 -6.27 0.47
N PHE A 374 18.45 -6.90 1.23
CA PHE A 374 19.10 -6.27 2.38
C PHE A 374 20.00 -5.11 1.96
N ALA A 375 20.81 -5.27 0.91
CA ALA A 375 21.65 -4.21 0.37
C ALA A 375 20.82 -3.04 -0.18
N ALA A 376 19.73 -3.33 -0.89
CA ALA A 376 18.79 -2.33 -1.40
C ALA A 376 18.06 -1.58 -0.28
N SER A 377 17.66 -2.30 0.78
CA SER A 377 17.00 -1.72 1.96
C SER A 377 17.94 -0.81 2.75
N ILE A 378 19.19 -1.25 2.96
CA ILE A 378 20.23 -0.42 3.59
C ILE A 378 20.54 0.81 2.72
N HIS A 379 20.63 0.64 1.41
CA HIS A 379 20.91 1.74 0.49
C HIS A 379 19.79 2.79 0.50
N SER A 380 18.54 2.33 0.45
CA SER A 380 17.35 3.20 0.51
C SER A 380 17.27 3.89 1.86
N LEU A 381 17.49 3.18 2.98
CA LEU A 381 17.58 3.77 4.32
C LEU A 381 18.66 4.83 4.36
N ALA A 382 19.87 4.52 3.91
CA ALA A 382 21.01 5.42 4.00
C ALA A 382 20.74 6.73 3.25
N LYS A 383 20.06 6.68 2.11
CA LYS A 383 19.65 7.85 1.34
C LYS A 383 18.52 8.63 2.02
N ILE A 384 17.46 7.96 2.43
CA ILE A 384 16.31 8.58 3.12
C ILE A 384 16.78 9.20 4.43
N ALA A 385 17.55 8.48 5.24
CA ALA A 385 18.16 8.98 6.47
C ALA A 385 19.06 10.19 6.21
N ALA A 386 19.88 10.19 5.15
CA ALA A 386 20.71 11.34 4.81
C ALA A 386 19.88 12.58 4.44
N ILE A 387 18.78 12.41 3.69
CA ILE A 387 17.88 13.50 3.31
C ILE A 387 17.12 14.01 4.52
N PHE A 388 16.51 13.11 5.30
CA PHE A 388 15.80 13.47 6.52
C PHE A 388 16.71 14.15 7.54
N VAL A 389 17.95 13.69 7.72
CA VAL A 389 18.90 14.32 8.66
C VAL A 389 19.33 15.69 8.15
N LYS A 390 19.43 15.90 6.83
CA LYS A 390 19.71 17.21 6.24
C LYS A 390 18.53 18.16 6.41
N GLU A 391 17.30 17.68 6.25
CA GLU A 391 16.09 18.51 6.21
C GLU A 391 15.43 18.73 7.58
N LEU A 392 15.49 17.73 8.46
CA LEU A 392 15.11 17.86 9.86
C LEU A 392 16.25 18.38 10.72
N SER A 393 17.40 18.72 10.12
CA SER A 393 18.53 19.29 10.86
C SER A 393 18.07 20.45 11.72
N ASP A 394 17.22 21.35 11.21
CA ASP A 394 16.68 22.52 11.90
C ASP A 394 15.64 22.19 13.01
N VAL A 395 14.88 21.09 12.88
CA VAL A 395 13.87 20.65 13.86
C VAL A 395 14.49 19.79 14.98
N LEU A 396 15.55 19.06 14.66
CA LEU A 396 16.26 18.15 15.56
C LEU A 396 17.44 18.80 16.30
N ILE A 397 17.76 20.08 16.04
CA ILE A 397 18.90 20.79 16.67
C ILE A 397 18.85 20.70 18.20
N GLU A 398 17.65 20.68 18.80
CA GLU A 398 17.53 20.64 20.26
C GLU A 398 17.74 19.25 20.88
N HIS A 399 17.68 18.16 20.10
CA HIS A 399 17.72 16.79 20.63
C HIS A 399 18.79 15.91 19.92
N HIS A 400 20.04 16.25 20.24
CA HIS A 400 21.24 15.39 20.28
C HIS A 400 21.98 15.00 18.98
N ALA A 401 23.28 15.34 19.01
CA ALA A 401 24.35 14.59 18.37
C ALA A 401 24.30 13.11 18.82
N GLY A 402 23.93 12.22 17.91
CA GLY A 402 23.73 10.80 18.18
C GLY A 402 22.48 10.22 17.52
N LEU A 403 21.60 11.07 16.95
CA LEU A 403 20.42 10.59 16.23
C LEU A 403 20.78 9.63 15.09
N PHE A 404 21.82 9.93 14.30
CA PHE A 404 22.26 9.08 13.19
C PHE A 404 22.71 7.66 13.60
N ASP A 405 23.27 7.51 14.82
CA ASP A 405 23.61 6.21 15.41
C ASP A 405 22.43 5.54 16.13
N LYS A 406 21.44 6.33 16.55
CA LYS A 406 20.16 5.88 17.09
C LYS A 406 19.13 5.51 16.01
N MET A 407 19.35 5.86 14.75
CA MET A 407 18.43 5.63 13.62
C MET A 407 18.58 4.25 12.95
N GLY A 408 19.11 3.24 13.67
CA GLY A 408 19.32 1.88 13.15
C GLY A 408 20.39 1.72 12.05
N ALA A 409 20.60 2.70 11.17
CA ALA A 409 21.50 2.62 10.01
C ALA A 409 22.92 2.23 10.41
N GLY A 410 23.47 2.86 11.46
CA GLY A 410 24.80 2.52 11.99
C GLY A 410 24.89 1.08 12.50
N LYS A 411 23.81 0.55 13.11
CA LYS A 411 23.74 -0.86 13.57
C LYS A 411 23.66 -1.83 12.39
N CYS A 412 22.78 -1.57 11.43
CA CYS A 412 22.57 -2.42 10.25
C CYS A 412 23.84 -2.50 9.39
N PHE A 413 24.48 -1.35 9.17
CA PHE A 413 25.74 -1.28 8.48
C PHE A 413 26.86 -2.00 9.25
N ASN A 414 26.84 -1.92 10.58
CA ASN A 414 27.75 -2.69 11.42
C ASN A 414 27.53 -4.20 11.29
N ILE A 415 26.27 -4.67 11.21
CA ILE A 415 25.94 -6.08 10.95
C ILE A 415 26.51 -6.53 9.59
N TYR A 416 26.26 -5.76 8.53
CA TYR A 416 26.81 -6.03 7.19
C TYR A 416 28.33 -6.14 7.21
N VAL A 417 29.01 -5.14 7.81
CA VAL A 417 30.48 -5.13 7.91
C VAL A 417 30.98 -6.32 8.74
N HIS A 418 30.33 -6.66 9.86
CA HIS A 418 30.70 -7.83 10.66
C HIS A 418 30.48 -9.16 9.92
N LYS A 419 29.43 -9.29 9.11
CA LYS A 419 29.22 -10.46 8.24
C LYS A 419 30.36 -10.57 7.24
N HIS A 420 30.66 -9.50 6.51
CA HIS A 420 31.78 -9.45 5.55
C HIS A 420 33.13 -9.79 6.22
N LEU A 421 33.40 -9.22 7.40
CA LEU A 421 34.63 -9.49 8.16
C LEU A 421 34.74 -10.94 8.62
N SER A 422 33.62 -11.56 8.98
CA SER A 422 33.56 -12.96 9.44
C SER A 422 33.69 -13.94 8.28
N THR A 423 32.90 -13.76 7.21
CA THR A 423 32.92 -14.61 6.01
C THR A 423 34.31 -14.64 5.38
N ASN A 424 34.99 -13.49 5.33
CA ASN A 424 36.30 -13.37 4.69
C ASN A 424 37.49 -13.53 5.67
N ASN A 425 37.23 -13.87 6.95
CA ASN A 425 38.26 -14.04 7.98
C ASN A 425 39.28 -12.88 8.06
N ILE A 426 38.81 -11.63 7.92
CA ILE A 426 39.66 -10.45 7.77
C ILE A 426 40.34 -10.05 9.09
N LEU A 427 39.65 -10.20 10.23
CA LEU A 427 40.16 -9.74 11.52
C LEU A 427 41.19 -10.71 12.11
N CYS A 428 42.31 -10.15 12.57
CA CYS A 428 43.40 -10.86 13.22
C CYS A 428 42.89 -11.72 14.39
N LYS A 429 43.32 -13.00 14.45
CA LYS A 429 42.87 -13.99 15.45
C LYS A 429 43.16 -13.56 16.89
N HIS A 430 44.15 -12.72 17.11
CA HIS A 430 44.55 -12.24 18.44
C HIS A 430 43.70 -11.07 18.96
N GLN A 431 42.78 -10.54 18.14
CA GLN A 431 41.77 -9.58 18.56
C GLN A 431 40.53 -10.31 19.09
N HIS A 432 40.19 -10.11 20.36
CA HIS A 432 39.05 -10.77 21.01
C HIS A 432 37.82 -9.87 21.19
N ARG A 433 37.99 -8.56 21.37
CA ARG A 433 36.86 -7.66 21.68
C ARG A 433 36.04 -7.31 20.44
N PHE A 434 34.72 -7.14 20.64
CA PHE A 434 33.74 -6.83 19.59
C PHE A 434 33.68 -7.87 18.46
N ARG A 435 34.02 -9.12 18.78
CA ARG A 435 33.86 -10.27 17.88
C ARG A 435 32.92 -11.27 18.52
N SER A 436 32.11 -11.91 17.69
CA SER A 436 31.23 -12.97 18.17
C SER A 436 32.06 -14.09 18.83
N ARG A 437 31.55 -14.62 19.95
CA ARG A 437 32.14 -15.73 20.72
C ARG A 437 33.50 -15.45 21.39
N LEU A 438 34.00 -14.23 21.37
CA LEU A 438 35.25 -13.83 22.04
C LEU A 438 34.98 -12.71 23.06
N SER A 439 35.66 -12.76 24.20
CA SER A 439 35.47 -11.82 25.30
C SER A 439 36.80 -11.43 25.94
N CYS A 440 36.77 -10.48 26.87
CA CYS A 440 37.94 -10.12 27.66
C CYS A 440 38.43 -11.32 28.51
N GLU A 441 37.50 -12.12 29.01
CA GLU A 441 37.76 -13.32 29.80
C GLU A 441 38.45 -14.39 28.96
N THR A 442 37.94 -14.69 27.75
CA THR A 442 38.58 -15.70 26.89
C THR A 442 40.00 -15.29 26.55
N GLN A 443 40.24 -13.99 26.34
CA GLN A 443 41.57 -13.47 26.08
C GLN A 443 42.51 -13.60 27.28
N LEU A 444 42.03 -13.23 28.47
CA LEU A 444 42.80 -13.30 29.71
C LEU A 444 43.19 -14.74 30.04
N VAL A 445 42.24 -15.68 29.93
CA VAL A 445 42.49 -17.11 30.15
C VAL A 445 43.58 -17.62 29.21
N SER A 446 43.47 -17.31 27.92
CA SER A 446 44.48 -17.74 26.96
C SER A 446 45.86 -17.11 27.22
N ALA A 447 45.93 -15.86 27.69
CA ALA A 447 47.19 -15.19 28.00
C ALA A 447 47.87 -15.79 29.25
N ILE A 448 47.10 -16.03 30.30
CA ILE A 448 47.57 -16.72 31.52
C ILE A 448 48.08 -18.12 31.18
N HIS A 449 47.35 -18.86 30.34
CA HIS A 449 47.77 -20.18 29.90
C HIS A 449 49.13 -20.18 29.19
N GLU A 450 49.38 -19.19 28.32
CA GLU A 450 50.67 -19.05 27.64
C GLU A 450 51.80 -18.72 28.62
N TRP A 451 51.59 -17.73 29.49
CA TRP A 451 52.59 -17.37 30.50
C TRP A 451 52.90 -18.54 31.44
N ALA A 452 51.88 -19.25 31.89
CA ALA A 452 52.05 -20.45 32.71
C ALA A 452 52.83 -21.53 31.96
N SER A 453 52.58 -21.72 30.66
CA SER A 453 53.29 -22.70 29.83
C SER A 453 54.78 -22.35 29.66
N ILE A 454 55.11 -21.06 29.46
CA ILE A 454 56.51 -20.59 29.38
C ILE A 454 57.22 -20.82 30.73
N LEU A 455 56.56 -20.48 31.83
CA LEU A 455 57.13 -20.69 33.17
C LEU A 455 57.32 -22.18 33.50
N ASN A 456 56.42 -23.05 33.03
CA ASN A 456 56.52 -24.50 33.26
C ASN A 456 57.75 -25.12 32.59
N ILE A 457 58.20 -24.58 31.46
CA ILE A 457 59.45 -24.99 30.79
C ILE A 457 60.68 -24.23 31.32
N LYS A 458 60.55 -23.50 32.44
CA LYS A 458 61.57 -22.62 33.03
C LYS A 458 62.07 -21.53 32.06
N GLY A 459 61.23 -21.14 31.09
CA GLY A 459 61.50 -20.02 30.22
C GLY A 459 61.25 -18.67 30.91
N GLN A 460 61.70 -17.59 30.28
CA GLN A 460 61.40 -16.23 30.71
C GLN A 460 60.29 -15.63 29.84
N ALA A 461 59.27 -15.06 30.47
CA ALA A 461 58.19 -14.32 29.80
C ALA A 461 58.32 -12.82 30.07
N ASP A 462 58.72 -12.05 29.06
CA ASP A 462 58.72 -10.58 29.14
C ASP A 462 57.41 -10.04 28.57
N VAL A 463 56.76 -9.10 29.27
CA VAL A 463 55.45 -8.57 28.93
C VAL A 463 55.52 -7.06 28.68
N ILE A 464 55.24 -6.61 27.46
CA ILE A 464 55.15 -5.18 27.12
C ILE A 464 53.69 -4.77 27.02
N GLN A 465 53.27 -3.77 27.80
CA GLN A 465 51.93 -3.18 27.72
C GLN A 465 51.97 -1.81 27.04
N LEU A 466 51.25 -1.64 25.92
CA LEU A 466 51.17 -0.38 25.17
C LEU A 466 49.79 0.26 25.30
N ASP A 467 49.70 1.49 25.80
CA ASP A 467 48.43 2.25 25.92
C ASP A 467 48.33 3.32 24.82
N LEU A 468 47.25 3.28 24.02
CA LEU A 468 47.03 4.26 22.95
C LEU A 468 46.29 5.50 23.46
N SER A 469 46.99 6.64 23.49
CA SER A 469 46.40 7.92 23.90
C SER A 469 45.27 8.38 22.96
N LYS A 470 44.05 8.56 23.52
CA LYS A 470 42.86 9.01 22.77
C LYS A 470 42.63 8.21 21.48
N ALA A 471 42.67 6.87 21.59
CA ALA A 471 42.73 5.96 20.46
C ALA A 471 41.62 6.19 19.41
N TYR A 472 40.38 6.40 19.86
CA TYR A 472 39.25 6.67 18.98
C TYR A 472 39.31 8.06 18.31
N ASP A 473 39.82 9.07 19.00
CA ASP A 473 39.85 10.47 18.49
C ASP A 473 40.98 10.70 17.47
N LYS A 474 42.00 9.85 17.49
CA LYS A 474 43.21 9.97 16.65
C LYS A 474 43.18 9.13 15.37
N VAL A 475 42.07 8.45 15.08
CA VAL A 475 41.95 7.64 13.86
C VAL A 475 42.02 8.54 12.61
N SER A 476 43.00 8.31 11.75
CA SER A 476 43.16 9.08 10.51
C SER A 476 42.12 8.62 9.47
N HIS A 477 41.23 9.52 9.03
CA HIS A 477 40.18 9.16 8.06
C HIS A 477 40.75 8.67 6.72
N PRO A 478 41.74 9.32 6.08
CA PRO A 478 42.30 8.83 4.81
C PRO A 478 42.91 7.43 4.93
N LYS A 479 43.65 7.17 6.02
CA LYS A 479 44.26 5.86 6.27
C LYS A 479 43.20 4.79 6.54
N LEU A 480 42.18 5.11 7.31
CA LEU A 480 41.06 4.21 7.56
C LEU A 480 40.38 3.83 6.24
N LEU A 481 39.97 4.82 5.44
CA LEU A 481 39.30 4.58 4.15
C LEU A 481 40.16 3.74 3.20
N HIS A 482 41.47 3.98 3.15
CA HIS A 482 42.39 3.16 2.37
C HIS A 482 42.38 1.70 2.84
N LYS A 483 42.50 1.44 4.15
CA LYS A 483 42.46 0.09 4.70
C LYS A 483 41.14 -0.62 4.43
N LEU A 484 40.01 0.06 4.60
CA LEU A 484 38.69 -0.50 4.28
C LEU A 484 38.61 -0.97 2.83
N SER A 485 39.16 -0.19 1.89
CA SER A 485 39.22 -0.58 0.48
C SER A 485 40.07 -1.84 0.23
N GLN A 486 41.17 -2.00 0.97
CA GLN A 486 42.02 -3.19 0.92
C GLN A 486 41.35 -4.42 1.54
N TYR A 487 40.46 -4.23 2.51
CA TYR A 487 39.62 -5.28 3.09
C TYR A 487 38.40 -5.64 2.24
N GLY A 488 38.30 -5.13 1.02
CA GLY A 488 37.20 -5.44 0.08
C GLY A 488 35.94 -4.59 0.27
N ILE A 489 35.94 -3.61 1.19
CA ILE A 489 34.82 -2.67 1.33
C ILE A 489 34.99 -1.56 0.29
N GLN A 490 34.20 -1.63 -0.78
CA GLN A 490 34.32 -0.74 -1.95
C GLN A 490 32.96 -0.11 -2.33
N GLY A 491 32.95 0.69 -3.40
CA GLY A 491 31.73 1.27 -3.95
C GLY A 491 30.95 2.16 -2.98
N GLN A 492 29.62 2.01 -3.00
CA GLN A 492 28.71 2.86 -2.24
C GLN A 492 28.90 2.73 -0.72
N THR A 493 29.24 1.52 -0.24
CA THR A 493 29.53 1.24 1.16
C THR A 493 30.72 2.07 1.65
N LEU A 494 31.81 2.14 0.87
CA LEU A 494 32.98 2.95 1.21
C LEU A 494 32.68 4.45 1.15
N LEU A 495 31.89 4.90 0.17
CA LEU A 495 31.45 6.30 0.06
C LEU A 495 30.59 6.72 1.26
N TRP A 496 29.71 5.84 1.73
CA TRP A 496 28.91 6.09 2.92
C TRP A 496 29.78 6.26 4.16
N ILE A 497 30.76 5.38 4.38
CA ILE A 497 31.70 5.50 5.52
C ILE A 497 32.51 6.79 5.43
N LYS A 498 32.92 7.18 4.21
CA LYS A 498 33.58 8.47 3.98
C LYS A 498 32.67 9.63 4.38
N GLY A 499 31.39 9.59 4.02
CA GLY A 499 30.38 10.57 4.43
C GLY A 499 30.21 10.61 5.95
N PHE A 500 30.08 9.45 6.61
CA PHE A 500 29.96 9.30 8.05
C PHE A 500 31.12 9.94 8.84
N LEU A 501 32.34 9.91 8.28
CA LEU A 501 33.53 10.48 8.92
C LEU A 501 33.73 11.97 8.62
N SER A 502 33.28 12.45 7.45
CA SER A 502 33.60 13.77 6.90
C SER A 502 32.65 14.88 7.35
N ASN A 503 33.08 16.14 7.21
CA ASN A 503 32.26 17.36 7.43
C ASN A 503 31.61 17.47 8.82
N ARG A 504 32.17 16.80 9.84
CA ARG A 504 31.68 16.88 11.21
C ARG A 504 32.22 18.11 11.93
N SER A 505 31.42 18.65 12.85
CA SER A 505 31.84 19.69 13.78
C SER A 505 31.45 19.30 15.21
N GLN A 506 32.16 19.85 16.20
CA GLN A 506 31.92 19.61 17.62
C GLN A 506 31.95 20.93 18.39
N SER A 507 31.10 21.06 19.39
CA SER A 507 31.12 22.14 20.38
C SER A 507 30.94 21.57 21.78
N VAL A 508 31.39 22.32 22.79
CA VAL A 508 31.23 21.94 24.20
C VAL A 508 30.13 22.81 24.80
N SER A 509 29.16 22.20 25.49
CA SER A 509 28.14 22.91 26.26
C SER A 509 28.44 22.78 27.75
N VAL A 510 28.50 23.91 28.45
CA VAL A 510 28.62 23.95 29.92
C VAL A 510 27.55 24.89 30.44
N ASN A 511 26.65 24.38 31.28
CA ASN A 511 25.53 25.15 31.85
C ASN A 511 24.69 25.91 30.80
N GLY A 512 24.44 25.28 29.65
CA GLY A 512 23.65 25.86 28.56
C GLY A 512 24.40 26.85 27.65
N VAL A 513 25.68 27.12 27.93
CA VAL A 513 26.53 27.97 27.08
C VAL A 513 27.39 27.09 26.17
N HIS A 514 27.32 27.33 24.86
CA HIS A 514 28.03 26.56 23.84
C HIS A 514 29.33 27.26 23.40
N SER A 515 30.39 26.47 23.21
CA SER A 515 31.62 26.94 22.55
C SER A 515 31.41 27.18 21.06
N THR A 516 32.31 27.94 20.43
CA THR A 516 32.39 28.01 18.97
C THR A 516 32.59 26.61 18.38
N PRO A 517 31.85 26.22 17.33
CA PRO A 517 32.01 24.92 16.68
C PRO A 517 33.41 24.76 16.07
N CYS A 518 34.02 23.59 16.28
CA CYS A 518 35.31 23.22 15.71
C CYS A 518 35.15 22.02 14.76
N LYS A 519 35.86 22.03 13.62
CA LYS A 519 35.82 20.93 12.66
C LYS A 519 36.53 19.69 13.21
N VAL A 520 35.94 18.52 13.00
CA VAL A 520 36.52 17.22 13.37
C VAL A 520 37.33 16.67 12.20
N ILE A 521 38.66 16.70 12.33
CA ILE A 521 39.61 16.27 11.28
C ILE A 521 40.10 14.83 11.42
N SER A 522 39.86 14.21 12.57
CA SER A 522 40.27 12.84 12.87
C SER A 522 39.31 12.21 13.88
N GLY A 523 39.39 10.88 13.95
CA GLY A 523 38.69 10.07 14.92
C GLY A 523 37.37 9.51 14.41
N VAL A 524 36.94 8.41 15.02
CA VAL A 524 35.61 7.84 14.82
C VAL A 524 34.65 8.41 15.88
N PRO A 525 33.35 8.59 15.59
CA PRO A 525 32.42 9.14 16.57
C PRO A 525 32.31 8.22 17.79
N GLN A 526 32.60 8.75 18.98
CA GLN A 526 32.38 8.01 20.23
C GLN A 526 30.87 7.94 20.53
N GLY A 527 30.39 6.76 20.96
CA GLY A 527 28.96 6.50 21.11
C GLY A 527 28.28 5.92 19.86
N SER A 528 29.01 5.84 18.73
CA SER A 528 28.54 5.16 17.53
C SER A 528 28.65 3.64 17.64
N VAL A 529 27.73 2.93 17.00
CA VAL A 529 27.78 1.45 16.92
C VAL A 529 28.87 1.00 15.96
N LEU A 530 29.10 1.75 14.88
CA LEU A 530 30.09 1.44 13.86
C LEU A 530 31.53 1.85 14.26
N GLY A 531 31.69 2.83 15.15
CA GLY A 531 32.99 3.36 15.57
C GLY A 531 33.95 2.30 16.10
N PRO A 532 33.55 1.42 17.04
CA PRO A 532 34.35 0.30 17.49
C PRO A 532 34.85 -0.60 16.35
N THR A 533 33.99 -0.93 15.39
CA THR A 533 34.32 -1.81 14.26
C THR A 533 35.31 -1.16 13.30
N LEU A 534 35.11 0.11 12.96
CA LEU A 534 36.06 0.87 12.15
C LEU A 534 37.43 0.97 12.84
N PHE A 535 37.44 1.12 14.16
CA PHE A 535 38.68 1.11 14.93
C PHE A 535 39.39 -0.25 14.89
N LEU A 536 38.66 -1.36 15.03
CA LEU A 536 39.24 -2.71 14.90
C LEU A 536 39.92 -2.93 13.55
N MET A 537 39.25 -2.53 12.47
CA MET A 537 39.80 -2.59 11.12
C MET A 537 41.03 -1.68 10.99
N TYR A 538 41.01 -0.49 11.60
CA TYR A 538 42.14 0.43 11.58
C TYR A 538 43.41 -0.14 12.23
N ILE A 539 43.27 -0.89 13.33
CA ILE A 539 44.40 -1.46 14.08
C ILE A 539 44.75 -2.89 13.66
N ASN A 540 44.06 -3.46 12.67
CA ASN A 540 44.11 -4.89 12.37
C ASN A 540 45.51 -5.37 11.93
N ASP A 541 46.28 -4.50 11.28
CA ASP A 541 47.62 -4.74 10.75
C ASP A 541 48.76 -4.38 11.70
N ILE A 542 48.47 -3.86 12.91
CA ILE A 542 49.50 -3.42 13.88
C ILE A 542 50.46 -4.54 14.31
N VAL A 543 50.07 -5.80 14.07
CA VAL A 543 50.83 -7.01 14.41
C VAL A 543 51.42 -7.71 13.19
N GLY A 544 51.18 -7.21 11.97
CA GLY A 544 51.60 -7.88 10.74
C GLY A 544 53.11 -8.08 10.64
N ASP A 545 53.89 -7.14 11.17
CA ASP A 545 55.36 -7.14 11.06
C ASP A 545 56.09 -7.63 12.33
N ILE A 546 55.34 -8.01 13.38
CA ILE A 546 55.93 -8.41 14.65
C ILE A 546 56.04 -9.94 14.67
N LYS A 547 57.28 -10.46 14.76
CA LYS A 547 57.60 -11.91 14.70
C LYS A 547 57.41 -12.67 16.02
N SER A 548 57.09 -12.00 17.12
CA SER A 548 56.87 -12.60 18.44
C SER A 548 55.41 -13.03 18.66
N ASN A 549 55.11 -13.75 19.75
CA ASN A 549 53.72 -14.02 20.15
C ASN A 549 53.08 -12.71 20.65
N ILE A 550 51.95 -12.32 20.07
CA ILE A 550 51.31 -11.02 20.32
C ILE A 550 49.84 -11.22 20.66
N ARG A 551 49.33 -10.44 21.62
CA ARG A 551 47.91 -10.39 21.96
C ARG A 551 47.40 -8.96 22.09
N HIS A 552 46.19 -8.70 21.58
CA HIS A 552 45.56 -7.38 21.67
C HIS A 552 44.68 -7.29 22.90
N HIS A 553 45.19 -6.92 24.07
CA HIS A 553 44.32 -6.84 25.25
C HIS A 553 43.40 -5.61 25.22
N TYR A 554 42.14 -5.86 25.55
CA TYR A 554 41.25 -4.81 25.98
C TYR A 554 40.99 -5.01 27.46
N VAL A 555 41.38 -4.04 28.28
CA VAL A 555 41.13 -4.08 29.72
C VAL A 555 40.11 -3.00 30.04
N PRO A 556 38.89 -3.33 30.48
CA PRO A 556 38.03 -2.36 31.15
C PRO A 556 38.69 -1.99 32.48
N THR A 557 38.92 -0.70 32.72
CA THR A 557 39.43 -0.22 34.02
C THR A 557 38.39 -0.50 35.11
N PRO A 558 38.76 -1.13 36.24
CA PRO A 558 37.89 -1.18 37.39
C PRO A 558 37.94 0.16 38.13
N LEU A 559 36.73 0.65 38.44
CA LEU A 559 36.39 1.61 39.49
C LEU A 559 36.84 3.08 39.30
N GLY A 560 35.81 3.94 39.19
CA GLY A 560 35.87 5.31 39.65
C GLY A 560 36.37 6.33 38.63
N THR A 561 35.44 7.15 38.14
CA THR A 561 35.63 8.36 37.34
C THR A 561 36.04 8.12 35.87
N ASP A 562 35.08 8.44 35.02
CA ASP A 562 35.07 8.48 33.56
C ASP A 562 35.18 7.16 32.77
N ARG A 563 34.16 6.95 31.92
CA ARG A 563 34.02 5.83 30.96
C ARG A 563 35.03 5.91 29.80
N TRP A 564 36.33 5.88 30.08
CA TRP A 564 37.37 5.85 29.04
C TRP A 564 37.85 4.41 28.80
N TYR A 565 37.55 3.86 27.62
CA TYR A 565 38.13 2.59 27.19
C TYR A 565 39.61 2.79 26.82
N ARG A 566 40.54 2.18 27.57
CA ARG A 566 41.96 2.13 27.24
C ARG A 566 42.28 0.84 26.47
N LEU A 567 42.90 0.96 25.30
CA LEU A 567 43.41 -0.19 24.56
C LEU A 567 44.82 -0.50 25.06
N ARG A 568 45.08 -1.75 25.48
CA ARG A 568 46.42 -2.21 25.89
C ARG A 568 46.94 -3.33 25.01
N ILE A 569 47.90 -3.09 24.15
CA ILE A 569 48.54 -4.20 23.41
C ILE A 569 49.51 -4.90 24.35
N ILE A 570 49.43 -6.23 24.43
CA ILE A 570 50.35 -7.04 25.23
C ILE A 570 51.22 -7.92 24.32
N LEU A 571 52.52 -7.69 24.37
CA LEU A 571 53.52 -8.51 23.68
C LEU A 571 54.16 -9.44 24.71
N SER A 572 54.23 -10.74 24.42
CA SER A 572 54.89 -11.73 25.28
C SER A 572 56.08 -12.34 24.54
N PHE A 573 57.26 -12.29 25.14
CA PHE A 573 58.49 -12.82 24.54
C PHE A 573 58.96 -14.03 25.32
N ASN A 574 59.27 -15.11 24.62
CA ASN A 574 59.97 -16.26 25.19
C ASN A 574 61.45 -16.14 24.86
N LYS A 575 62.28 -15.88 25.88
CA LYS A 575 63.73 -16.04 25.75
C LYS A 575 64.06 -17.47 26.16
N THR A 576 64.47 -18.30 25.21
CA THR A 576 65.25 -19.49 25.54
C THR A 576 66.56 -19.00 26.14
N LEU A 577 66.76 -19.24 27.43
CA LEU A 577 68.07 -19.14 28.06
C LEU A 577 68.95 -20.24 27.44
N THR A 578 69.62 -19.90 26.35
CA THR A 578 70.85 -20.61 25.97
C THR A 578 71.95 -20.01 26.83
N ASP A 579 72.47 -20.80 27.76
CA ASP A 579 73.68 -20.51 28.54
C ASP A 579 74.88 -20.18 27.63
#